data_AF-A0A2T8F6Z5-F1
#
_entry.id   AF-A0A2T8F6Z5-F1
#
_cell.length_a   1.000
_cell.length_b   1.000
_cell.length_c   1.000
_cell.angle_alpha   90.00
_cell.angle_beta   90.00
_cell.angle_gamma   90.00
#
_symmetry.space_group_name_H-M   'P 1'
#
loop_
_entity.id
_entity.type
_entity.pdbx_description
1 polymer ?
#
loop_
_entity_poly.entity_id
_entity_poly.type
_entity_poly.pdbx_seq_one_letter_code
_entity_poly.pdbx_strand_id
1 'polypeptide(L)'
;MDQLSRLHDAPAASSDAARDEIDAALREAAQAVLTLINAALRRIEQGSYGRCQGCGAIMSRDRLAALPMSIWCGSCQLAQEKAASKQRHALSHCGERARDL
;
A
#
# COMPACT_ATOMS: atom_id res chain seq x y z
N MET A 1 -26.21 -41.35 16.77
CA MET A 1 -25.21 -40.75 15.86
C MET A 1 -25.86 -39.60 15.09
N ASP A 2 -26.04 -38.44 15.73
CA ASP A 2 -26.60 -37.23 15.11
C ASP A 2 -26.12 -35.95 15.84
N GLN A 3 -24.83 -35.91 16.22
CA GLN A 3 -24.22 -34.74 16.88
C GLN A 3 -23.13 -34.08 16.02
N LEU A 4 -22.70 -34.70 14.91
CA LEU A 4 -21.69 -34.17 13.99
C LEU A 4 -22.27 -33.33 12.84
N SER A 5 -23.60 -33.35 12.67
CA SER A 5 -24.35 -32.60 11.66
C SER A 5 -24.56 -31.13 12.07
N ARG A 6 -24.64 -30.82 13.37
CA ARG A 6 -24.98 -29.48 13.89
C ARG A 6 -23.81 -28.50 14.01
N LEU A 7 -22.58 -28.93 13.75
CA LEU A 7 -21.40 -28.05 13.72
C LEU A 7 -21.15 -27.42 12.33
N HIS A 8 -21.98 -27.75 11.34
CA HIS A 8 -21.87 -27.19 9.98
C HIS A 8 -22.81 -25.98 9.73
N ASP A 9 -23.67 -25.63 10.69
CA ASP A 9 -24.64 -24.53 10.54
C ASP A 9 -24.22 -23.23 11.24
N ALA A 10 -22.94 -23.05 11.54
CA ALA A 10 -22.43 -21.71 11.84
C ALA A 10 -22.52 -20.89 10.53
N PRO A 11 -23.08 -19.66 10.54
CA PRO A 11 -23.28 -18.92 9.31
C PRO A 11 -21.93 -18.66 8.63
N ALA A 12 -21.65 -19.41 7.56
CA ALA A 12 -20.49 -19.21 6.69
C ALA A 12 -20.42 -17.78 6.13
N ALA A 13 -21.51 -17.01 6.25
CA ALA A 13 -21.62 -15.60 5.89
C ALA A 13 -20.56 -14.70 6.52
N SER A 14 -20.07 -14.97 7.74
CA SER A 14 -18.99 -14.15 8.33
C SER A 14 -17.63 -14.42 7.68
N SER A 15 -17.39 -15.67 7.26
CA SER A 15 -16.15 -16.07 6.60
C SER A 15 -16.13 -15.63 5.14
N ASP A 16 -17.27 -15.64 4.45
CA ASP A 16 -17.36 -15.16 3.06
C ASP A 16 -17.24 -13.63 2.99
N ALA A 17 -17.91 -12.89 3.88
CA ALA A 17 -17.77 -11.43 3.92
C ALA A 17 -16.32 -11.00 4.20
N ALA A 18 -15.64 -11.64 5.17
CA ALA A 18 -14.23 -11.37 5.45
C ALA A 18 -13.32 -11.72 4.26
N ARG A 19 -13.65 -12.79 3.51
CA ARG A 19 -12.91 -13.18 2.31
C ARG A 19 -13.09 -12.17 1.18
N ASP A 20 -14.32 -11.72 0.95
CA ASP A 20 -14.63 -10.71 -0.06
C ASP A 20 -13.93 -9.37 0.24
N GLU A 21 -13.85 -8.97 1.52
CA GLU A 21 -13.10 -7.78 1.94
C GLU A 21 -11.61 -7.90 1.65
N ILE A 22 -11.00 -9.07 1.93
CA ILE A 22 -9.60 -9.34 1.61
C ILE A 22 -9.38 -9.30 0.10
N ASP A 23 -10.26 -9.93 -0.67
CA ASP A 23 -10.17 -9.96 -2.13
C ASP A 23 -10.30 -8.56 -2.73
N ALA A 24 -11.19 -7.73 -2.18
CA ALA A 24 -11.32 -6.33 -2.58
C ALA A 24 -10.02 -5.55 -2.30
N ALA A 25 -9.46 -5.67 -1.09
CA ALA A 25 -8.21 -5.01 -0.71
C ALA A 25 -7.02 -5.44 -1.60
N LEU A 26 -6.95 -6.73 -1.97
CA LEU A 26 -5.94 -7.25 -2.88
C LEU A 26 -6.09 -6.67 -4.29
N ARG A 27 -7.32 -6.55 -4.81
CA ARG A 27 -7.59 -5.94 -6.12
C ARG A 27 -7.19 -4.47 -6.12
N GLU A 28 -7.54 -3.72 -5.08
CA GLU A 28 -7.15 -2.32 -4.94
C GLU A 28 -5.63 -2.14 -4.91
N ALA A 29 -4.94 -2.96 -4.11
CA ALA A 29 -3.48 -2.94 -4.04
C ALA A 29 -2.85 -3.26 -5.41
N ALA A 30 -3.37 -4.26 -6.12
CA ALA A 30 -2.92 -4.61 -7.47
C ALA A 30 -3.14 -3.45 -8.45
N GLN A 31 -4.31 -2.79 -8.41
CA GLN A 31 -4.62 -1.64 -9.27
C GLN A 31 -3.69 -0.46 -9.00
N ALA A 32 -3.34 -0.21 -7.75
CA ALA A 32 -2.37 0.82 -7.36
C ALA A 32 -0.97 0.51 -7.92
N VAL A 33 -0.51 -0.73 -7.82
CA VAL A 33 0.76 -1.18 -8.42
C VAL A 33 0.75 -1.02 -9.94
N LEU A 34 -0.32 -1.43 -10.62
CA LEU A 34 -0.46 -1.26 -12.07
C LEU A 34 -0.38 0.22 -12.47
N THR A 35 -0.97 1.11 -11.68
CA THR A 35 -0.90 2.55 -11.91
C THR A 35 0.55 3.06 -11.83
N LEU A 36 1.32 2.58 -10.86
CA LEU A 36 2.74 2.92 -10.72
C LEU A 36 3.58 2.38 -11.88
N ILE A 37 3.31 1.16 -12.35
CA ILE A 37 3.97 0.58 -13.53
C ILE A 37 3.68 1.42 -14.77
N ASN A 38 2.40 1.75 -15.02
CA ASN A 38 2.01 2.60 -16.15
C ASN A 38 2.66 4.00 -16.07
N ALA A 39 2.79 4.56 -14.86
CA ALA A 39 3.51 5.81 -14.67
C ALA A 39 5.00 5.68 -14.98
N ALA A 40 5.63 4.56 -14.61
CA ALA A 40 7.03 4.29 -14.93
C ALA A 40 7.26 4.15 -16.44
N LEU A 41 6.36 3.44 -17.15
CA LEU A 41 6.39 3.31 -18.61
C LEU A 41 6.30 4.69 -19.30
N ARG A 42 5.37 5.55 -18.86
CA ARG A 42 5.28 6.93 -19.39
C ARG A 42 6.56 7.74 -19.18
N ARG A 43 7.27 7.54 -18.06
CA ARG A 43 8.56 8.22 -17.84
C ARG A 43 9.66 7.72 -18.77
N ILE A 44 9.61 6.44 -19.18
CA ILE A 44 10.52 5.89 -20.18
C ILE A 44 10.28 6.59 -21.52
N GLU A 45 9.01 6.69 -21.94
CA GLU A 45 8.63 7.40 -23.17
C GLU A 45 9.08 8.88 -23.16
N GLN A 46 9.00 9.52 -22.00
CA GLN A 46 9.42 10.92 -21.80
C GLN A 46 10.93 11.09 -21.59
N GLY A 47 11.71 10.01 -21.49
CA GLY A 47 13.15 10.04 -21.19
C GLY A 47 13.50 10.50 -19.77
N SER A 48 12.52 10.57 -18.86
CA SER A 48 12.70 10.97 -17.46
C SER A 48 12.84 9.77 -16.50
N TYR A 49 12.86 8.55 -17.05
CA TYR A 49 13.00 7.33 -16.27
C TYR A 49 14.31 7.31 -15.46
N GLY A 50 14.22 6.86 -14.22
CA GLY A 50 15.36 6.84 -13.29
C GLY A 50 15.67 8.19 -12.63
N ARG A 51 14.81 9.21 -12.75
CA ARG A 51 14.89 10.44 -11.95
C ARG A 51 13.93 10.39 -10.76
N CYS A 52 14.44 10.72 -9.57
CA CYS A 52 13.65 10.85 -8.36
C CYS A 52 12.69 12.05 -8.47
N GLN A 53 11.40 11.87 -8.18
CA GLN A 53 10.43 12.97 -8.19
C GLN A 53 10.54 13.92 -6.97
N GLY A 54 11.23 13.50 -5.90
CA GLY A 54 11.41 14.34 -4.71
C GLY A 54 12.59 15.30 -4.81
N CYS A 55 13.74 14.81 -5.28
CA CYS A 55 14.98 15.59 -5.32
C CYS A 55 15.56 15.78 -6.73
N GLY A 56 14.97 15.18 -7.76
CA GLY A 56 15.47 15.25 -9.15
C GLY A 56 16.73 14.43 -9.45
N ALA A 57 17.34 13.81 -8.44
CA ALA A 57 18.57 13.04 -8.59
C ALA A 57 18.37 11.77 -9.43
N ILE A 58 19.44 11.31 -10.08
CA ILE A 58 19.48 10.04 -10.79
C ILE A 58 19.48 8.89 -9.77
N MET A 59 18.61 7.91 -10.00
CA MET A 59 18.49 6.71 -9.18
C MET A 59 19.57 5.69 -9.56
N SER A 60 20.07 4.96 -8.56
CA SER A 60 21.04 3.89 -8.82
C SER A 60 20.42 2.79 -9.70
N ARG A 61 21.24 2.20 -10.57
CA ARG A 61 20.81 1.09 -11.43
C ARG A 61 20.31 -0.09 -10.60
N ASP A 62 20.98 -0.43 -9.50
CA ASP A 62 20.60 -1.53 -8.62
C ASP A 62 19.18 -1.36 -8.06
N ARG A 63 18.79 -0.12 -7.74
CA ARG A 63 17.45 0.20 -7.26
C ARG A 63 16.40 0.03 -8.35
N LEU A 64 16.68 0.51 -9.55
CA LEU A 64 15.76 0.37 -10.69
C LEU A 64 15.66 -1.09 -11.17
N ALA A 65 16.73 -1.87 -11.03
CA ALA A 65 16.72 -3.31 -11.30
C ALA A 65 15.85 -4.07 -10.29
N ALA A 66 15.93 -3.71 -9.00
CA ALA A 66 15.10 -4.32 -7.95
C ALA A 66 13.64 -3.87 -7.98
N LEU A 67 13.39 -2.57 -8.20
CA LEU A 67 12.07 -1.94 -8.19
C LEU A 67 11.92 -0.96 -9.37
N PRO A 68 11.54 -1.46 -10.57
CA PRO A 68 11.48 -0.64 -11.79
C PRO A 68 10.47 0.49 -11.74
N MET A 69 9.41 0.34 -10.95
CA MET A 69 8.33 1.31 -10.75
C MET A 69 8.64 2.38 -9.68
N SER A 70 9.85 2.40 -9.14
CA SER A 70 10.22 3.30 -8.05
C SER A 70 10.13 4.77 -8.47
N ILE A 71 9.45 5.58 -7.64
CA ILE A 71 9.19 7.02 -7.89
C ILE A 71 10.18 7.95 -7.17
N TRP A 72 10.82 7.44 -6.12
CA TRP A 72 11.71 8.19 -5.24
C TRP A 72 13.04 7.45 -5.10
N CYS A 73 14.12 8.16 -4.73
CA CYS A 73 15.36 7.54 -4.29
C CYS A 73 15.26 7.07 -2.83
N GLY A 74 16.28 6.34 -2.33
CA GLY A 74 16.26 5.75 -0.98
C GLY A 74 16.07 6.77 0.14
N SER A 75 16.75 7.90 0.03
CA SER A 75 16.62 8.99 1.01
C SER A 75 15.23 9.62 0.98
N CYS A 76 14.69 9.92 -0.21
CA CYS A 76 13.35 10.49 -0.35
C CYS A 76 12.25 9.51 0.11
N GLN A 77 12.42 8.21 -0.15
CA GLN A 77 11.48 7.20 0.32
C GLN A 77 11.50 7.11 1.85
N LEU A 78 12.68 7.05 2.47
CA LEU A 78 12.79 7.06 3.93
C LEU A 78 12.19 8.32 4.56
N ALA A 79 12.38 9.48 3.93
CA ALA A 79 11.77 10.72 4.38
C ALA A 79 10.23 10.66 4.34
N GLN A 80 9.65 10.08 3.29
CA GLN A 80 8.21 9.90 3.17
C GLN A 80 7.65 8.91 4.19
N GLU A 81 8.33 7.80 4.45
CA GLU A 81 7.92 6.83 5.48
C GLU A 81 7.93 7.46 6.89
N LYS A 82 8.96 8.28 7.18
CA LYS A 82 9.02 9.05 8.43
C LYS A 82 7.89 10.07 8.55
N ALA A 83 7.59 10.79 7.47
CA ALA A 83 6.49 11.75 7.45
C ALA A 83 5.13 11.05 7.65
N ALA A 84 4.88 9.94 6.95
CA ALA A 84 3.68 9.13 7.10
C ALA A 84 3.56 8.53 8.51
N SER A 85 4.66 8.06 9.11
CA SER A 85 4.66 7.57 10.48
C SER A 85 4.31 8.65 11.50
N LYS A 86 4.90 9.86 11.37
CA LYS A 86 4.53 11.01 12.21
C LYS A 86 3.06 11.40 12.05
N GLN A 87 2.56 11.41 10.80
CA GLN A 87 1.16 11.70 10.50
C GLN A 87 0.23 10.69 11.18
N ARG A 88 0.52 9.38 11.10
CA ARG A 88 -0.27 8.34 11.76
C ARG A 88 -0.29 8.54 13.27
N HIS A 89 0.86 8.77 13.91
CA HIS A 89 0.93 9.03 15.36
C HIS A 89 0.16 10.30 15.77
N ALA A 90 0.21 11.37 14.97
CA ALA A 90 -0.55 12.59 15.23
C ALA A 90 -2.07 12.37 15.12
N LEU A 91 -2.52 11.57 14.14
CA LEU A 91 -3.92 11.20 13.98
C LEU A 91 -4.39 10.27 15.10
N SER A 92 -3.55 9.35 15.57
CA SER A 92 -3.82 8.51 16.76
C SER A 92 -3.97 9.36 18.01
N HIS A 93 -3.09 10.36 18.20
CA HIS A 93 -3.09 11.20 19.40
C HIS A 93 -4.20 12.27 19.39
N CYS A 94 -4.84 12.55 18.25
CA CYS A 94 -6.00 13.43 18.17
C CYS A 94 -7.31 12.75 18.64
N GLY A 95 -7.45 11.43 18.45
CA GLY A 95 -8.62 10.65 18.88
C GLY A 95 -8.69 10.32 20.37
N GLU A 96 -7.62 10.60 21.13
CA GLU A 96 -7.57 10.44 22.59
C GLU A 96 -7.97 11.73 23.30
N ARG A 97 -7.54 12.91 22.80
CA ARG A 97 -7.90 14.21 23.39
C ARG A 97 -9.34 14.65 23.14
N ALA A 98 -10.05 14.02 22.19
CA ALA A 98 -11.45 14.32 21.89
C ALA A 98 -12.46 13.52 22.75
N ARG A 99 -11.98 12.61 23.62
CA ARG A 99 -12.82 11.83 24.56
C ARG A 99 -12.87 12.43 25.98
N ASP A 100 -12.06 13.46 26.25
CA ASP A 100 -11.95 14.16 27.53
C ASP A 100 -12.69 15.53 27.57
N LEU A 101 -13.53 15.80 26.56
CA LEU A 101 -14.46 16.94 26.46
C LEU A 101 -15.88 16.42 26.24
#